data_AF-A0A538D2X6-F1
#
_entry.id   AF-A0A538D2X6-F1
#
_cell.length_a   1.000
_cell.length_b   1.000
_cell.length_c   1.000
_cell.angle_alpha   90.00
_cell.angle_beta   90.00
_cell.angle_gamma   90.00
#
_symmetry.space_group_name_H-M   'P 1'
#
loop_
_entity.id
_entity.type
_entity.pdbx_description
1 polymer ?
#
loop_
_entity_poly.entity_id
_entity_poly.type
_entity_poly.pdbx_seq_one_letter_code
_entity_poly.pdbx_strand_id
1 'polypeptide(L)'
;MIHLYGVVEELAELPAVVGVDEGPLERHRVEGLELIVSRTVERNDVTQAAVLSHANVVEELMARSGAVLPARFGHTFTDEQELAAAVKTKASELARGLKLVRGCLEFGLRALSSDGASQ
;
A
#
# COMPACT_ATOMS: atom_id res chain seq x y z
N MET A 1 0.92 -5.55 -15.90
CA MET A 1 1.44 -5.84 -14.55
C MET A 1 0.47 -5.29 -13.51
N ILE A 2 0.57 -5.76 -12.27
CA ILE A 2 -0.27 -5.34 -11.16
C ILE A 2 0.61 -4.65 -10.12
N HIS A 3 0.21 -3.42 -9.75
CA HIS A 3 0.81 -2.68 -8.65
C HIS A 3 -0.07 -2.83 -7.40
N LEU A 4 0.50 -3.30 -6.29
CA LEU A 4 -0.20 -3.44 -5.03
C LEU A 4 0.04 -2.20 -4.14
N TYR A 5 -1.03 -1.60 -3.64
CA TYR A 5 -0.95 -0.47 -2.71
C TYR A 5 -0.99 -0.92 -1.26
N GLY A 6 -1.81 -1.93 -0.95
CA GLY A 6 -1.90 -2.46 0.40
C GLY A 6 -2.96 -3.54 0.55
N VAL A 7 -2.95 -4.16 1.73
CA VAL A 7 -3.98 -5.08 2.20
C VAL A 7 -4.84 -4.32 3.21
N VAL A 8 -6.17 -4.38 3.09
CA VAL A 8 -7.10 -3.57 3.90
C VAL A 8 -8.18 -4.41 4.56
N GLU A 9 -8.77 -3.86 5.63
CA GLU A 9 -10.02 -4.33 6.24
C GLU A 9 -11.01 -3.17 6.38
N GLU A 10 -12.31 -3.48 6.28
CA GLU A 10 -13.40 -2.51 6.51
C GLU A 10 -13.40 -1.30 5.55
N LEU A 11 -12.88 -1.48 4.33
CA LEU A 11 -12.94 -0.45 3.29
C LEU A 11 -14.32 -0.46 2.61
N ALA A 12 -15.17 0.53 2.90
CA ALA A 12 -16.50 0.63 2.31
C ALA A 12 -16.43 0.86 0.79
N GLU A 13 -15.74 1.93 0.37
CA GLU A 13 -15.62 2.36 -1.03
C GLU A 13 -14.15 2.60 -1.42
N LEU A 14 -13.82 2.43 -2.71
CA LEU A 14 -12.50 2.79 -3.19
C LEU A 14 -12.33 4.31 -3.13
N PRO A 15 -11.16 4.83 -2.74
CA PRO A 15 -10.94 6.26 -2.72
C PRO A 15 -11.01 6.83 -4.14
N ALA A 16 -11.51 8.06 -4.27
CA ALA A 16 -11.65 8.78 -5.54
C ALA A 16 -10.30 9.39 -6.01
N VAL A 17 -9.25 8.58 -5.97
CA VAL A 17 -7.91 8.91 -6.45
C VAL A 17 -7.48 7.89 -7.49
N VAL A 18 -6.60 8.29 -8.39
CA VAL A 18 -5.97 7.38 -9.35
C VAL A 18 -4.69 6.81 -8.77
N GLY A 19 -4.34 5.61 -9.22
CA GLY A 19 -3.09 4.97 -8.88
C GLY A 19 -1.89 5.55 -9.64
N VAL A 20 -0.77 4.85 -9.49
CA VAL A 20 0.42 5.00 -10.32
C VAL A 20 0.02 4.87 -11.79
N ASP A 21 0.58 5.73 -12.64
CA ASP A 21 0.30 5.83 -14.08
C ASP A 21 -1.17 6.12 -14.41
N GLU A 22 -1.85 6.82 -13.50
CA GLU A 22 -3.29 7.12 -13.62
C GLU A 22 -4.17 5.85 -13.70
N GLY A 23 -3.63 4.70 -13.28
CA GLY A 23 -4.35 3.44 -13.31
C GLY A 23 -5.54 3.45 -12.35
N PRO A 24 -6.75 3.01 -12.77
CA PRO A 24 -7.89 2.93 -11.89
C PRO A 24 -7.63 1.89 -10.78
N LEU A 25 -8.10 2.19 -9.57
CA LEU A 25 -7.98 1.26 -8.45
C LEU A 25 -8.99 0.12 -8.62
N GLU A 26 -8.55 -1.08 -8.27
CA GLU A 26 -9.34 -2.31 -8.27
C GLU A 26 -9.24 -3.00 -6.90
N ARG A 27 -10.32 -3.69 -6.51
CA ARG A 27 -10.34 -4.58 -5.35
C ARG A 27 -10.15 -6.01 -5.80
N HIS A 28 -9.17 -6.68 -5.21
CA HIS A 28 -8.95 -8.11 -5.41
C HIS A 28 -9.06 -8.81 -4.07
N ARG A 29 -9.58 -10.05 -4.07
CA ARG A 29 -9.72 -10.83 -2.84
C ARG A 29 -8.97 -12.15 -2.97
N VAL A 30 -8.05 -12.41 -2.06
CA VAL A 30 -7.20 -13.61 -2.04
C VAL A 30 -7.12 -14.13 -0.62
N GLU A 31 -7.45 -15.41 -0.40
CA GLU A 31 -7.41 -16.05 0.94
C GLU A 31 -8.16 -15.24 2.02
N GLY A 32 -9.28 -14.60 1.63
CA GLY A 32 -10.09 -13.76 2.52
C GLY A 32 -9.53 -12.36 2.80
N LEU A 33 -8.34 -12.02 2.30
CA LEU A 33 -7.72 -10.70 2.39
C LEU A 33 -8.16 -9.82 1.22
N GLU A 34 -8.45 -8.55 1.50
CA GLU A 34 -8.78 -7.56 0.49
C GLU A 34 -7.52 -6.76 0.10
N LEU A 35 -7.24 -6.75 -1.19
CA LEU A 35 -6.05 -6.14 -1.81
C LEU A 35 -6.50 -4.97 -2.67
N ILE A 36 -5.81 -3.84 -2.52
CA ILE A 36 -6.03 -2.67 -3.38
C ILE A 36 -4.89 -2.60 -4.39
N VAL A 37 -5.25 -2.67 -5.67
CA VAL A 37 -4.30 -2.75 -6.76
C VAL A 37 -4.69 -1.80 -7.90
N SER A 38 -3.77 -1.59 -8.84
CA SER A 38 -4.09 -1.05 -10.17
C SER A 38 -3.31 -1.80 -11.23
N ARG A 39 -3.82 -1.80 -12.46
CA ARG A 39 -3.07 -2.30 -13.62
C ARG A 39 -2.12 -1.21 -14.09
N THR A 40 -0.88 -1.60 -14.35
CA THR A 40 0.13 -0.76 -15.01
C THR A 40 0.65 -1.47 -16.26
N VAL A 41 0.91 -0.67 -17.29
CA VAL A 41 1.20 -1.12 -18.65
C VAL A 41 2.65 -1.55 -18.82
N GLU A 42 3.57 -0.96 -18.03
CA GLU A 42 5.01 -1.20 -18.10
C GLU A 42 5.65 -1.34 -16.71
N ARG A 43 6.86 -1.90 -16.67
CA ARG A 43 7.67 -1.90 -15.45
C ARG A 43 8.27 -0.51 -15.31
N ASN A 44 7.57 0.38 -14.63
CA ASN A 44 7.99 1.77 -14.57
C ASN A 44 9.25 1.96 -13.72
N ASP A 45 10.13 2.83 -14.22
CA ASP A 45 11.22 3.36 -13.43
C ASP A 45 10.68 4.00 -12.15
N VAL A 46 11.44 3.90 -11.06
CA VAL A 46 11.07 4.52 -9.78
C VAL A 46 11.19 6.04 -9.94
N THR A 47 10.08 6.69 -10.28
CA THR A 47 9.97 8.15 -10.39
C THR A 47 9.40 8.74 -9.10
N GLN A 48 9.74 10.01 -8.82
CA GLN A 48 9.15 10.74 -7.70
C GLN A 48 7.63 10.83 -7.82
N ALA A 49 7.10 11.04 -9.03
CA ALA A 49 5.66 11.12 -9.28
C ALA A 49 4.95 9.79 -8.95
N ALA A 50 5.55 8.64 -9.33
CA ALA A 50 5.00 7.33 -9.01
C ALA A 50 5.03 7.03 -7.50
N VAL A 51 6.11 7.42 -6.81
CA VAL A 51 6.21 7.29 -5.34
C VAL A 51 5.13 8.13 -4.65
N LEU A 52 4.95 9.38 -5.07
CA LEU A 52 3.92 10.27 -4.50
C LEU A 52 2.51 9.77 -4.78
N SER A 53 2.23 9.29 -6.00
CA SER A 53 0.93 8.72 -6.36
C SER A 53 0.62 7.48 -5.48
N HIS A 54 1.59 6.59 -5.31
CA HIS A 54 1.43 5.45 -4.40
C HIS A 54 1.19 5.88 -2.95
N ALA A 55 1.96 6.83 -2.44
CA ALA A 55 1.78 7.36 -1.08
C ALA A 55 0.38 7.96 -0.89
N ASN A 56 -0.10 8.75 -1.85
CA ASN A 56 -1.45 9.34 -1.82
C ASN A 56 -2.55 8.27 -1.75
N VAL A 57 -2.44 7.19 -2.53
CA VAL A 57 -3.39 6.06 -2.43
C VAL A 57 -3.31 5.43 -1.04
N VAL A 58 -2.11 5.16 -0.52
CA VAL A 58 -1.93 4.56 0.81
C VAL A 58 -2.52 5.44 1.92
N GLU A 59 -2.31 6.75 1.87
CA GLU A 59 -2.88 7.71 2.82
C GLU A 59 -4.41 7.68 2.80
N GLU A 60 -5.02 7.67 1.61
CA GLU A 60 -6.47 7.54 1.46
C GLU A 60 -7.00 6.19 1.98
N LEU A 61 -6.25 5.10 1.81
CA LEU A 61 -6.60 3.81 2.41
C LEU A 61 -6.53 3.86 3.93
N MET A 62 -5.48 4.46 4.51
CA MET A 62 -5.34 4.65 5.96
C MET A 62 -6.51 5.46 6.53
N ALA A 63 -6.95 6.50 5.82
CA ALA A 63 -8.04 7.38 6.28
C ALA A 63 -9.43 6.72 6.22
N ARG A 64 -9.62 5.71 5.36
CA ARG A 64 -10.95 5.15 5.02
C ARG A 64 -11.16 3.70 5.44
N SER A 65 -10.10 2.99 5.84
CA SER A 65 -10.16 1.59 6.26
C SER A 65 -10.00 1.46 7.77
N GLY A 66 -10.50 0.36 8.34
CA GLY A 66 -10.33 0.07 9.78
C GLY A 66 -8.93 -0.45 10.13
N ALA A 67 -8.22 -1.00 9.13
CA ALA A 67 -6.83 -1.42 9.20
C ALA A 67 -6.23 -1.49 7.79
N VAL A 68 -4.96 -1.14 7.65
CA VAL A 68 -4.22 -1.27 6.40
C VAL A 68 -2.78 -1.72 6.66
N LEU A 69 -2.30 -2.62 5.81
CA LEU A 69 -0.88 -2.94 5.67
C LEU A 69 -0.39 -2.37 4.33
N PRO A 70 0.28 -1.22 4.32
CA PRO A 70 0.84 -0.65 3.11
C PRO A 70 1.84 -1.61 2.46
N ALA A 71 1.71 -1.82 1.16
CA ALA A 71 2.70 -2.55 0.39
C ALA A 71 3.90 -1.64 0.09
N ARG A 72 5.09 -2.24 0.00
CA ARG A 72 6.28 -1.49 -0.40
C ARG A 72 6.18 -1.09 -1.87
N PHE A 73 6.36 0.20 -2.17
CA PHE A 73 6.51 0.68 -3.54
C PHE A 73 7.68 0.00 -4.28
N GLY A 74 7.52 -0.21 -5.59
CA GLY A 74 8.55 -0.75 -6.48
C GLY A 74 8.51 -2.26 -6.67
N HIS A 75 7.56 -2.96 -6.03
CA HIS A 75 7.26 -4.35 -6.35
C HIS A 75 5.98 -4.45 -7.18
N THR A 76 6.09 -5.09 -8.34
CA THR A 76 4.98 -5.33 -9.28
C THR A 76 4.84 -6.81 -9.54
N PHE A 77 3.60 -7.27 -9.72
CA PHE A 77 3.29 -8.64 -10.11
C PHE A 77 2.99 -8.69 -11.62
N THR A 78 3.31 -9.79 -12.29
CA THR A 78 3.05 -9.99 -13.71
C THR A 78 1.55 -10.08 -13.97
N ASP A 79 0.84 -10.79 -13.10
CA ASP A 79 -0.57 -11.14 -13.24
C ASP A 79 -1.21 -11.49 -11.89
N GLU A 80 -2.50 -11.79 -11.93
CA GLU A 80 -3.32 -12.13 -10.77
C GLU A 80 -2.89 -13.46 -10.12
N GLN A 81 -2.29 -14.40 -10.87
CA GLN A 81 -1.83 -15.68 -10.31
C GLN A 81 -0.56 -15.50 -9.48
N GLU A 82 0.41 -14.72 -9.96
CA GLU A 82 1.61 -14.37 -9.20
C GLU A 82 1.25 -13.61 -7.92
N LEU A 83 0.37 -12.61 -8.03
CA LEU A 83 -0.15 -11.87 -6.87
C LEU A 83 -0.80 -12.83 -5.86
N ALA A 84 -1.70 -13.71 -6.32
CA ALA A 84 -2.40 -14.63 -5.45
C ALA A 84 -1.44 -15.61 -4.75
N ALA A 85 -0.44 -16.14 -5.46
CA ALA A 85 0.56 -17.03 -4.89
C ALA A 85 1.41 -16.33 -3.82
N ALA A 86 1.83 -15.10 -4.07
CA ALA A 86 2.61 -14.30 -3.12
C ALA A 86 1.81 -13.96 -1.85
N VAL A 87 0.53 -13.58 -2.00
CA VAL A 87 -0.36 -13.28 -0.86
C VAL A 87 -0.68 -14.56 -0.09
N LYS A 88 -0.99 -15.66 -0.77
CA LYS A 88 -1.28 -16.95 -0.12
C LYS A 88 -0.15 -17.43 0.77
N THR A 89 1.10 -17.30 0.30
CA THR A 89 2.29 -17.67 1.07
C THR A 89 2.40 -16.89 2.38
N LYS A 90 1.85 -15.67 2.45
CA LYS A 90 1.93 -14.76 3.60
C LYS A 90 0.60 -14.52 4.30
N ALA A 91 -0.47 -15.22 3.92
CA ALA A 91 -1.83 -14.87 4.30
C ALA A 91 -2.02 -14.80 5.83
N SER A 92 -1.52 -15.79 6.57
CA SER A 92 -1.58 -15.82 8.03
C SER A 92 -0.82 -14.67 8.69
N GLU A 93 0.31 -14.25 8.12
CA GLU A 93 1.11 -13.13 8.62
C GLU A 93 0.41 -11.80 8.34
N LEU A 94 -0.12 -11.61 7.13
CA LEU A 94 -0.88 -10.42 6.75
C LEU A 94 -2.15 -10.26 7.60
N ALA A 95 -2.90 -11.34 7.79
CA ALA A 95 -4.08 -11.34 8.66
C ALA A 95 -3.73 -11.00 10.12
N ARG A 96 -2.58 -11.47 10.62
CA ARG A 96 -2.08 -11.09 11.95
C ARG A 96 -1.68 -9.62 12.00
N GLY A 97 -0.99 -9.12 10.95
CA GLY A 97 -0.59 -7.72 10.85
C GLY A 97 -1.79 -6.78 10.89
N LEU A 98 -2.84 -7.06 10.13
CA LEU A 98 -4.08 -6.28 10.14
C LEU A 98 -4.71 -6.21 11.54
N LYS A 99 -4.76 -7.34 12.26
CA LYS A 99 -5.23 -7.37 13.65
C LYS A 99 -4.40 -6.50 14.60
N LEU A 100 -3.08 -6.39 14.38
CA LEU A 100 -2.19 -5.60 15.22
C LEU A 100 -2.35 -4.09 15.00
N VAL A 101 -2.64 -3.66 13.77
CA VAL A 101 -2.74 -2.23 13.42
C VAL A 101 -4.17 -1.70 13.45
N ARG A 102 -5.16 -2.57 13.68
CA ARG A 102 -6.56 -2.21 13.77
C ARG A 102 -6.81 -1.17 14.86
N GLY A 103 -7.41 -0.04 14.46
CA GLY A 103 -7.68 1.08 15.37
C GLY A 103 -6.43 1.83 15.84
N CYS A 104 -5.26 1.53 15.26
CA CYS A 104 -4.01 2.24 15.55
C CYS A 104 -3.79 3.40 14.58
N LEU A 105 -2.96 4.35 14.99
CA LEU A 105 -2.44 5.44 14.17
C LEU A 105 -0.91 5.31 14.07
N GLU A 106 -0.35 5.60 12.91
CA GLU A 106 1.10 5.66 12.69
C GLU A 106 1.62 7.09 12.92
N PHE A 107 2.75 7.23 13.61
CA PHE A 107 3.42 8.50 13.82
C PHE A 107 4.91 8.39 13.45
N GLY A 108 5.38 9.28 12.58
CA GLY A 108 6.80 9.48 12.30
C GLY A 108 7.37 10.65 13.09
N LEU A 109 8.32 10.40 13.99
CA LEU A 109 9.03 11.45 14.73
C LEU A 109 10.50 11.51 14.28
N ARG A 110 10.95 12.69 13.85
CA ARG A 110 12.36 12.96 13.57
C ARG A 110 12.85 14.09 14.47
N ALA A 111 13.69 13.76 15.44
CA ALA A 111 14.36 14.74 16.29
C ALA A 111 15.73 15.12 15.70
N LEU A 112 15.99 16.41 15.53
CA LEU A 112 17.26 16.94 15.06
C LEU A 112 17.87 17.78 16.19
N SER A 113 19.11 17.49 16.58
CA SER A 113 19.89 18.38 17.43
C SER A 113 20.74 19.27 16.53
N SER A 114 20.67 20.58 16.73
CA SER A 114 21.75 21.45 16.28
C SER A 114 22.94 21.18 17.19
N ASP A 115 24.00 20.54 16.69
CA ASP A 115 25.29 20.71 17.35
C ASP A 115 25.60 22.21 17.33
N GLY A 116 25.56 22.80 18.52
CA GLY A 116 25.86 24.22 18.71
C GLY A 116 27.22 24.54 18.10
N ALA A 117 27.27 25.64 17.38
CA ALA A 117 28.49 26.28 16.94
C ALA A 117 29.57 26.19 18.04
N SER A 118 30.64 25.47 17.76
CA SER A 118 31.89 25.52 18.50
C SER A 118 33.01 25.60 17.49
N GLN A 119 33.25 26.82 16.99
CA GLN A 119 34.53 27.53 17.04
C GLN A 119 34.41 28.89 16.34
#